data_AF-A0A7X5Q4P7-F1
#
_entry.id   AF-A0A7X5Q4P7-F1
#
_cell.length_a   1.000
_cell.length_b   1.000
_cell.length_c   1.000
_cell.angle_alpha   90.00
_cell.angle_beta   90.00
_cell.angle_gamma   90.00
#
_symmetry.space_group_name_H-M   'P 1'
#
loop_
_entity.id
_entity.type
_entity.pdbx_description
1 polymer ?
#
loop_
_entity_poly.entity_id
_entity_poly.type
_entity_poly.pdbx_seq_one_letter_code
_entity_poly.pdbx_strand_id
1 'polypeptide(L)'
;MKTLIAISLAALFVANQETSIEPIETLLFSEQEITLVPESKEEMPEYVEEVNEDTAIEILEEQKLELEPVVSLEGIVEKETAQILQSQSSEEEIEEELQPQVEDLAQLVEKPATTMAETPKAEPNPYETLPLSAEEKQKIGLLLGTLAEDNVFKLLFEKKYLERLGHDISYVHPVRFIGTVFSDPRLVYCMHQIRSSSFKWNGFIDGFSQRFTAELKANNINAYIPGLAESLNVKKEDLQAYVNYNDFEGLVVYLMAKTRNRN
;
A
#
# COMPACT_ATOMS: atom_id res chain seq x y z
N MET A 1 12.62 7.59 -23.68
CA MET A 1 11.79 8.02 -22.54
C MET A 1 11.45 6.90 -21.54
N LYS A 2 11.41 5.61 -21.92
CA LYS A 2 11.21 4.49 -20.97
C LYS A 2 12.45 4.17 -20.10
N THR A 3 13.65 4.52 -20.56
CA THR A 3 14.92 4.16 -19.92
C THR A 3 15.33 5.06 -18.75
N LEU A 4 14.97 6.36 -18.77
CA LEU A 4 15.24 7.26 -17.63
C LEU A 4 14.39 6.92 -16.40
N ILE A 5 13.22 6.29 -16.59
CA ILE A 5 12.31 5.89 -15.51
C ILE A 5 12.88 4.68 -14.74
N ALA A 6 13.56 3.76 -15.43
CA ALA A 6 14.20 2.61 -14.79
C ALA A 6 15.36 3.02 -13.85
N ILE A 7 16.08 4.10 -14.17
CA ILE A 7 17.21 4.59 -13.36
C ILE A 7 16.72 5.24 -12.05
N SER A 8 15.55 5.91 -12.04
CA SER A 8 14.96 6.45 -10.80
C SER A 8 14.39 5.36 -9.89
N LEU A 9 13.92 4.24 -10.42
CA LEU A 9 13.47 3.08 -9.63
C LEU A 9 14.63 2.26 -9.05
N ALA A 10 15.78 2.21 -9.74
CA ALA A 10 16.99 1.57 -9.21
C ALA A 10 17.64 2.36 -8.06
N ALA A 11 17.53 3.70 -8.05
CA ALA A 11 17.98 4.51 -6.91
C ALA A 11 17.14 4.27 -5.63
N LEU A 12 15.87 3.88 -5.79
CA LEU A 12 15.00 3.41 -4.70
C LEU A 12 15.42 2.03 -4.14
N PHE A 13 16.17 1.23 -4.91
CA PHE A 13 16.63 -0.10 -4.50
C PHE A 13 17.90 -0.07 -3.62
N VAL A 14 18.75 0.94 -3.76
CA VAL A 14 20.03 1.02 -3.01
C VAL A 14 19.85 1.64 -1.62
N ALA A 15 18.88 2.55 -1.43
CA ALA A 15 18.69 3.22 -0.15
C ALA A 15 17.98 2.38 0.93
N ASN A 16 17.49 1.17 0.60
CA ASN A 16 16.61 0.39 1.47
C ASN A 16 17.21 -0.96 1.94
N GLN A 17 18.51 -1.21 1.73
CA GLN A 17 19.18 -2.47 2.10
C GLN A 17 20.21 -2.35 3.24
N GLU A 18 20.43 -1.16 3.82
CA GLU A 18 21.43 -0.97 4.89
C GLU A 18 20.81 -0.36 6.16
N THR A 19 19.99 -1.13 6.87
CA THR A 19 19.87 -0.97 8.33
C THR A 19 19.76 -2.35 8.99
N SER A 20 20.91 -3.02 9.07
CA SER A 20 21.14 -4.04 10.09
C SER A 20 21.08 -3.35 11.46
N ILE A 21 20.01 -3.58 12.21
CA ILE A 21 19.82 -3.05 13.55
C ILE A 21 20.74 -3.83 14.49
N GLU A 22 21.82 -3.20 14.96
CA GLU A 22 22.56 -3.65 16.15
C GLU A 22 21.80 -3.23 17.43
N PRO A 23 21.91 -4.01 18.53
CA PRO A 23 21.19 -3.72 19.77
C PRO A 23 21.80 -2.52 20.50
N ILE A 24 20.99 -1.51 20.78
CA ILE A 24 21.38 -0.34 21.58
C ILE A 24 21.55 -0.76 23.04
N GLU A 25 22.79 -0.75 23.52
CA GLU A 25 23.11 -0.76 24.95
C GLU A 25 22.62 0.54 25.60
N THR A 26 21.85 0.36 26.67
CA THR A 26 21.40 1.38 27.63
C THR A 26 22.57 2.19 28.18
N LEU A 27 22.69 3.44 27.75
CA LEU A 27 23.49 4.47 28.41
C LEU A 27 22.59 5.39 29.24
N LEU A 28 22.76 5.29 30.56
CA LEU A 28 22.26 6.20 31.58
C LEU A 28 22.76 7.63 31.31
N PHE A 29 21.86 8.54 30.98
CA PHE A 29 22.14 9.98 31.00
C PHE A 29 21.67 10.59 32.32
N SER A 30 22.63 11.22 32.99
CA SER A 30 22.50 12.05 34.17
C SER A 30 21.64 13.29 33.90
N GLU A 31 20.79 13.62 34.87
CA GLU A 31 19.99 14.85 34.92
C GLU A 31 20.88 16.10 34.82
N GLN A 32 20.71 16.90 33.77
CA GLN A 32 21.17 18.28 33.74
C GLN A 32 19.99 19.24 33.64
N GLU A 33 20.08 20.21 34.52
CA GLU A 33 19.15 21.27 34.87
C GLU A 33 18.89 22.20 33.66
N ILE A 34 17.64 22.25 33.20
CA ILE A 34 17.23 23.08 32.06
C ILE A 34 17.03 24.52 32.55
N THR A 35 17.91 25.42 32.13
CA THR A 35 17.72 26.87 32.25
C THR A 35 16.91 27.39 31.07
N LEU A 36 15.78 28.03 31.36
CA LEU A 36 14.88 28.65 30.39
C LEU A 36 15.55 29.85 29.71
N VAL A 37 15.77 29.74 28.40
CA VAL A 37 16.18 30.85 27.52
C VAL A 37 14.91 31.51 26.95
N PRO A 38 14.80 32.86 26.95
CA PRO A 38 13.61 33.54 26.43
C PRO A 38 13.53 33.54 24.90
N GLU A 39 12.30 33.40 24.40
CA GLU A 39 11.88 33.44 23.00
C GLU A 39 12.47 34.65 22.23
N SER A 40 13.37 34.37 21.29
CA SER A 40 13.69 35.29 20.20
C SER A 40 12.71 35.05 19.05
N LYS A 41 12.02 36.10 18.64
CA LYS A 41 11.22 36.16 17.40
C LYS A 41 12.15 35.93 16.20
N GLU A 42 12.08 34.75 15.59
CA GLU A 42 12.68 34.50 14.27
C GLU A 42 11.74 35.10 13.20
N GLU A 43 12.21 36.19 12.59
CA GLU A 43 11.64 36.71 11.34
C GLU A 43 11.93 35.70 10.22
N MET A 44 10.87 35.22 9.59
CA MET A 44 10.96 34.35 8.41
C MET A 44 11.69 35.07 7.26
N PRO A 45 12.68 34.44 6.61
CA PRO A 45 13.24 34.98 5.38
C PRO A 45 12.22 34.89 4.25
N GLU A 46 11.85 36.05 3.72
CA GLU A 46 11.09 36.21 2.47
C GLU A 46 12.01 35.83 1.30
N TYR A 47 11.79 34.66 0.72
CA TYR A 47 12.39 34.27 -0.57
C TYR A 47 11.38 33.48 -1.40
N VAL A 48 10.98 34.06 -2.53
CA VAL A 48 10.88 33.31 -3.79
C VAL A 48 11.32 34.27 -4.91
N GLU A 49 12.54 34.09 -5.40
CA GLU A 49 12.93 34.62 -6.71
C GLU A 49 12.14 33.85 -7.78
N GLU A 50 11.41 34.56 -8.64
CA GLU A 50 10.77 34.00 -9.82
C GLU A 50 11.84 33.40 -10.73
N VAL A 51 11.85 32.07 -10.84
CA VAL A 51 12.71 31.36 -11.80
C VAL A 51 12.16 31.66 -13.19
N ASN A 52 12.89 32.50 -13.93
CA ASN A 52 12.57 32.89 -15.29
C ASN A 52 12.55 31.65 -16.21
N GLU A 53 11.45 31.42 -16.92
CA GLU A 53 11.21 30.23 -17.74
C GLU A 53 12.29 30.02 -18.82
N ASP A 54 12.99 31.08 -19.22
CA ASP A 54 14.06 31.05 -20.22
C ASP A 54 15.31 30.28 -19.75
N THR A 55 15.57 30.16 -18.45
CA THR A 55 16.76 29.44 -17.93
C THR A 55 16.56 27.91 -17.90
N ALA A 56 15.30 27.45 -17.88
CA ALA A 56 14.99 26.02 -17.88
C ALA A 56 15.22 25.35 -19.26
N ILE A 57 15.19 26.15 -20.34
CA ILE A 57 15.38 25.65 -21.71
C ILE A 57 16.87 25.41 -22.00
N GLU A 58 17.77 26.24 -21.47
CA GLU A 58 19.21 26.14 -21.73
C GLU A 58 19.82 24.87 -21.09
N ILE A 59 19.33 24.44 -19.93
CA ILE A 59 19.76 23.20 -19.25
C ILE A 59 19.31 21.94 -20.02
N LEU A 60 18.22 22.02 -20.79
CA LEU A 60 17.72 20.90 -21.60
C LEU A 60 18.47 20.74 -22.93
N GLU A 61 19.05 21.81 -23.48
CA GLU A 61 19.84 21.74 -24.72
C GLU A 61 21.27 21.18 -24.50
N GLU A 62 21.89 21.39 -23.33
CA GLU A 62 23.22 20.85 -23.03
C GLU A 62 23.23 19.33 -22.78
N GLN A 63 22.09 18.69 -22.52
CA GLN A 63 22.00 17.23 -22.37
C GLN A 63 21.76 16.46 -23.68
N LYS A 64 21.90 17.11 -24.83
CA LYS A 64 21.87 16.47 -26.15
C LYS A 64 23.19 15.71 -26.45
N LEU A 65 23.62 14.90 -25.48
CA LEU A 65 24.77 14.01 -25.55
C LEU A 65 24.44 12.76 -26.38
N GLU A 66 25.24 12.59 -27.44
CA GLU A 66 25.57 11.39 -28.21
C GLU A 66 24.74 10.13 -27.92
N LEU A 67 23.67 9.95 -28.69
CA LEU A 67 23.01 8.65 -28.83
C LEU A 67 23.79 7.81 -29.85
N GLU A 68 24.56 6.85 -29.35
CA GLU A 68 25.13 5.78 -30.18
C GLU A 68 24.03 4.94 -30.86
N PRO A 69 24.29 4.40 -32.07
CA PRO A 69 23.30 3.61 -32.81
C PRO A 69 22.96 2.31 -32.07
N VAL A 70 21.69 2.18 -31.70
CA VAL A 70 21.11 0.97 -31.09
C VAL A 70 21.16 -0.18 -32.10
N VAL A 71 21.86 -1.24 -31.72
CA VAL A 71 21.93 -2.52 -32.43
C VAL A 71 20.52 -3.11 -32.57
N SER A 72 20.11 -3.44 -33.80
CA SER A 72 18.80 -4.05 -34.12
C SER A 72 18.57 -5.34 -33.35
N LEU A 73 17.53 -5.35 -32.51
CA LEU A 73 17.09 -6.51 -31.70
C LEU A 73 16.07 -7.43 -32.42
N GLU A 74 15.89 -7.28 -33.74
CA GLU A 74 14.91 -8.05 -34.51
C GLU A 74 15.27 -9.54 -34.70
N GLY A 75 16.45 -9.98 -34.27
CA GLY A 75 16.91 -11.37 -34.43
C GLY A 75 16.71 -12.32 -33.24
N ILE A 76 16.26 -11.85 -32.07
CA ILE A 76 16.25 -12.68 -30.84
C ILE A 76 14.86 -13.26 -30.52
N VAL A 77 13.78 -12.65 -31.03
CA VAL A 77 12.39 -13.03 -30.66
C VAL A 77 11.88 -14.27 -31.43
N GLU A 78 12.48 -14.64 -32.56
CA GLU A 78 12.02 -15.80 -33.35
C GLU A 78 12.52 -17.16 -32.84
N LYS A 79 13.49 -17.21 -31.91
CA LYS A 79 14.00 -18.49 -31.40
C LYS A 79 13.30 -19.05 -30.15
N GLU A 80 12.64 -18.21 -29.34
CA GLU A 80 11.98 -18.67 -28.11
C GLU A 80 10.50 -19.04 -28.31
N THR A 81 9.84 -18.55 -29.36
CA THR A 81 8.42 -18.87 -29.64
C THR A 81 8.19 -20.28 -30.20
N ALA A 82 9.23 -20.95 -30.70
CA ALA A 82 9.14 -22.32 -31.21
C ALA A 82 9.18 -23.40 -30.10
N GLN A 83 9.61 -23.06 -28.88
CA GLN A 83 9.79 -24.06 -27.81
C GLN A 83 8.55 -24.21 -26.90
N ILE A 84 7.62 -23.24 -26.92
CA ILE A 84 6.42 -23.23 -26.07
C ILE A 84 5.26 -24.04 -26.70
N LEU A 85 5.29 -24.28 -28.01
CA LEU A 85 4.21 -24.97 -28.73
C LEU A 85 4.27 -26.51 -28.68
N GLN A 86 5.25 -27.09 -27.98
CA GLN A 86 5.43 -28.55 -27.91
C GLN A 86 4.98 -29.18 -26.58
N SER A 87 4.49 -28.39 -25.62
CA SER A 87 4.16 -28.86 -24.26
C SER A 87 2.66 -28.93 -23.93
N GLN A 88 1.75 -28.75 -24.90
CA GLN A 88 0.29 -28.73 -24.65
C GLN A 88 -0.46 -29.98 -25.16
N SER A 89 0.18 -31.14 -25.31
CA SER A 89 -0.43 -32.32 -25.96
C SER A 89 -0.73 -33.52 -25.06
N SER A 90 -0.86 -33.37 -23.74
CA SER A 90 -1.15 -34.54 -22.90
C SER A 90 -1.93 -34.20 -21.63
N GLU A 91 -3.21 -33.88 -21.76
CA GLU A 91 -4.19 -34.09 -20.69
C GLU A 91 -5.48 -34.64 -21.30
N GLU A 92 -5.42 -35.95 -21.59
CA GLU A 92 -6.55 -36.90 -21.58
C GLU A 92 -7.28 -36.79 -20.21
N GLU A 93 -8.58 -36.53 -20.20
CA GLU A 93 -9.63 -37.56 -20.20
C GLU A 93 -9.77 -38.27 -18.84
N ILE A 94 -10.55 -37.66 -17.92
CA ILE A 94 -11.25 -38.40 -16.86
C ILE A 94 -12.66 -37.78 -16.71
N GLU A 95 -13.62 -38.39 -17.39
CA GLU A 95 -15.05 -38.43 -17.06
C GLU A 95 -15.27 -39.52 -16.01
N GLU A 96 -15.91 -39.21 -14.88
CA GLU A 96 -16.80 -40.12 -14.11
C GLU A 96 -17.43 -39.28 -12.97
N GLU A 97 -18.68 -38.86 -13.11
CA GLU A 97 -19.85 -39.59 -12.63
C GLU A 97 -19.88 -39.70 -11.09
N LEU A 98 -20.80 -38.96 -10.45
CA LEU A 98 -21.61 -39.39 -9.31
C LEU A 98 -22.51 -38.23 -8.83
N GLN A 99 -23.80 -38.31 -9.21
CA GLN A 99 -24.92 -37.73 -8.45
C GLN A 99 -25.54 -38.83 -7.54
N PRO A 100 -26.72 -38.64 -6.88
CA PRO A 100 -26.83 -38.18 -5.50
C PRO A 100 -27.73 -39.11 -4.64
N GLN A 101 -27.33 -39.49 -3.42
CA GLN A 101 -28.24 -40.12 -2.43
C GLN A 101 -27.70 -39.73 -1.04
N VAL A 102 -28.46 -39.30 -0.03
CA VAL A 102 -29.74 -39.81 0.48
C VAL A 102 -30.41 -38.76 1.37
N GLU A 103 -31.71 -38.57 1.18
CA GLU A 103 -32.65 -38.18 2.23
C GLU A 103 -32.71 -39.20 3.38
N ASP A 104 -32.39 -38.77 4.60
CA ASP A 104 -32.99 -39.16 5.90
C ASP A 104 -32.07 -38.53 6.97
N LEU A 105 -32.50 -37.60 7.81
CA LEU A 105 -33.10 -37.92 9.10
C LEU A 105 -33.81 -36.66 9.63
N ALA A 106 -35.07 -36.49 9.21
CA ALA A 106 -36.01 -35.64 9.91
C ALA A 106 -36.59 -36.43 11.09
N GLN A 107 -35.99 -36.36 12.29
CA GLN A 107 -36.67 -36.80 13.51
C GLN A 107 -36.01 -36.32 14.82
N LEU A 108 -36.88 -35.81 15.72
CA LEU A 108 -36.68 -35.32 17.10
C LEU A 108 -35.91 -33.98 17.21
N VAL A 109 -36.52 -32.81 17.38
CA VAL A 109 -37.65 -32.40 18.27
C VAL A 109 -37.46 -32.88 19.71
N GLU A 110 -36.48 -32.30 20.40
CA GLU A 110 -36.63 -31.94 21.81
C GLU A 110 -36.27 -30.46 21.97
N LYS A 111 -37.20 -29.71 22.55
CA LYS A 111 -37.13 -28.27 22.75
C LYS A 111 -36.76 -28.02 24.21
N PRO A 112 -35.47 -27.83 24.58
CA PRO A 112 -35.12 -27.46 25.93
C PRO A 112 -35.35 -25.96 26.16
N ALA A 113 -35.76 -25.68 27.38
CA ALA A 113 -36.21 -24.38 27.86
C ALA A 113 -35.16 -23.28 27.68
N THR A 114 -35.68 -22.11 27.29
CA THR A 114 -35.00 -20.83 27.18
C THR A 114 -34.43 -20.41 28.53
N THR A 115 -33.23 -20.86 28.84
CA THR A 115 -32.36 -20.23 29.85
C THR A 115 -31.80 -18.97 29.21
N MET A 116 -32.03 -17.81 29.83
CA MET A 116 -31.45 -16.52 29.47
C MET A 116 -29.93 -16.60 29.64
N ALA A 117 -29.25 -17.18 28.65
CA ALA A 117 -27.80 -17.26 28.60
C ALA A 117 -27.26 -15.83 28.53
N GLU A 118 -26.54 -15.42 29.57
CA GLU A 118 -25.68 -14.24 29.53
C GLU A 118 -24.86 -14.33 28.24
N THR A 119 -25.07 -13.37 27.35
CA THR A 119 -24.28 -13.24 26.13
C THR A 119 -22.81 -13.21 26.53
N PRO A 120 -21.99 -14.20 26.09
CA PRO A 120 -20.58 -14.22 26.43
C PRO A 120 -19.96 -12.89 26.01
N LYS A 121 -19.32 -12.23 26.97
CA LYS A 121 -18.63 -10.95 26.78
C LYS A 121 -17.65 -11.12 25.63
N ALA A 122 -17.99 -10.58 24.46
CA ALA A 122 -17.20 -10.72 23.25
C ALA A 122 -15.76 -10.29 23.53
N GLU A 123 -14.81 -11.13 23.16
CA GLU A 123 -13.38 -10.79 23.28
C GLU A 123 -13.10 -9.53 22.44
N PRO A 124 -12.26 -8.61 22.93
CA PRO A 124 -11.97 -7.36 22.23
C PRO A 124 -11.33 -7.64 20.87
N ASN A 125 -11.80 -6.93 19.84
CA ASN A 125 -11.33 -7.12 18.48
C ASN A 125 -9.87 -6.65 18.35
N PRO A 126 -8.91 -7.51 17.97
CA PRO A 126 -7.49 -7.14 17.89
C PRO A 126 -7.23 -5.97 16.92
N TYR A 127 -8.08 -5.77 15.92
CA TYR A 127 -7.98 -4.62 15.00
C TYR A 127 -8.11 -3.27 15.70
N GLU A 128 -8.96 -3.17 16.73
CA GLU A 128 -9.20 -1.92 17.46
C GLU A 128 -8.02 -1.53 18.36
N THR A 129 -7.17 -2.51 18.71
CA THR A 129 -5.96 -2.27 19.50
C THR A 129 -4.80 -1.68 18.71
N LEU A 130 -4.90 -1.64 17.37
CA LEU A 130 -3.85 -1.05 16.53
C LEU A 130 -3.78 0.47 16.76
N PRO A 131 -2.62 1.00 17.20
CA PRO A 131 -2.48 2.42 17.48
C PRO A 131 -2.65 3.23 16.21
N LEU A 132 -3.36 4.35 16.33
CA LEU A 132 -3.50 5.34 15.28
C LEU A 132 -3.78 6.70 15.88
N SER A 133 -2.80 7.60 15.89
CA SER A 133 -2.97 8.96 16.40
C SER A 133 -3.76 9.84 15.43
N ALA A 134 -4.29 10.96 15.93
CA ALA A 134 -4.96 11.95 15.08
C ALA A 134 -3.97 12.62 14.10
N GLU A 135 -2.72 12.80 14.51
CA GLU A 135 -1.65 13.36 13.66
C GLU A 135 -1.35 12.42 12.49
N GLU A 136 -1.24 11.12 12.73
CA GLU A 136 -1.05 10.12 11.68
C GLU A 136 -2.19 10.12 10.67
N LYS A 137 -3.45 10.19 11.14
CA LYS A 137 -4.61 10.30 10.24
C LYS A 137 -4.52 11.53 9.34
N GLN A 138 -4.08 12.66 9.90
CA GLN A 138 -3.88 13.89 9.13
C GLN A 138 -2.75 13.72 8.11
N LYS A 139 -1.62 13.11 8.48
CA LYS A 139 -0.51 12.83 7.56
C LYS A 139 -0.91 11.88 6.43
N ILE A 140 -1.69 10.83 6.72
CA ILE A 140 -2.26 9.94 5.69
C ILE A 140 -3.14 10.76 4.73
N GLY A 141 -3.99 11.63 5.26
CA GLY A 141 -4.84 12.49 4.45
C GLY A 141 -4.07 13.48 3.59
N LEU A 142 -3.01 14.09 4.12
CA LEU A 142 -2.11 14.97 3.36
C LEU A 142 -1.39 14.20 2.26
N LEU A 143 -0.79 13.05 2.58
CA LEU A 143 -0.07 12.22 1.61
C LEU A 143 -0.96 11.83 0.43
N LEU A 144 -2.16 11.29 0.71
CA LEU A 144 -3.08 10.88 -0.35
C LEU A 144 -3.72 12.07 -1.08
N GLY A 145 -3.97 13.17 -0.38
CA GLY A 145 -4.45 14.42 -0.96
C GLY A 145 -3.46 14.99 -1.97
N THR A 146 -2.19 15.18 -1.57
CA THR A 146 -1.12 15.65 -2.45
C THR A 146 -0.91 14.71 -3.63
N LEU A 147 -0.84 13.39 -3.39
CA LEU A 147 -0.74 12.42 -4.49
C LEU A 147 -1.92 12.50 -5.46
N ALA A 148 -3.15 12.68 -4.97
CA ALA A 148 -4.33 12.77 -5.80
C ALA A 148 -4.38 14.07 -6.63
N GLU A 149 -4.19 15.21 -5.99
CA GLU A 149 -4.45 16.54 -6.55
C GLU A 149 -3.32 17.04 -7.46
N ASP A 150 -2.06 16.72 -7.15
CA ASP A 150 -0.93 17.34 -7.84
C ASP A 150 -0.53 16.64 -9.15
N ASN A 151 -0.05 17.43 -10.10
CA ASN A 151 0.46 16.92 -11.37
C ASN A 151 1.80 16.19 -11.18
N VAL A 152 2.13 15.26 -12.08
CA VAL A 152 3.36 14.44 -12.00
C VAL A 152 4.62 15.29 -11.86
N PHE A 153 4.71 16.44 -12.55
CA PHE A 153 5.84 17.36 -12.42
C PHE A 153 5.97 17.95 -11.02
N LYS A 154 4.85 18.39 -10.43
CA LYS A 154 4.84 18.93 -9.06
C LYS A 154 5.20 17.85 -8.05
N LEU A 155 4.69 16.62 -8.22
CA LEU A 155 5.08 15.48 -7.40
C LEU A 155 6.58 15.17 -7.48
N LEU A 156 7.22 15.41 -8.63
CA LEU A 156 8.66 15.21 -8.79
C LEU A 156 9.46 16.24 -7.97
N PHE A 157 9.01 17.50 -7.94
CA PHE A 157 9.62 18.55 -7.10
C PHE A 157 9.36 18.32 -5.62
N GLU A 158 8.17 17.83 -5.26
CA GLU A 158 7.77 17.52 -3.88
C GLU A 158 8.18 16.12 -3.43
N LYS A 159 8.96 15.39 -4.22
CA LYS A 159 9.36 14.00 -3.95
C LYS A 159 9.90 13.81 -2.53
N LYS A 160 10.84 14.66 -2.10
CA LYS A 160 11.45 14.58 -0.77
C LYS A 160 10.44 14.80 0.36
N TYR A 161 9.46 15.69 0.14
CA TYR A 161 8.41 15.96 1.09
C TYR A 161 7.46 14.75 1.24
N LEU A 162 7.07 14.14 0.11
CA LEU A 162 6.24 12.94 0.09
C LEU A 162 6.96 11.72 0.70
N GLU A 163 8.26 11.57 0.44
CA GLU A 163 9.09 10.53 1.08
C GLU A 163 9.15 10.71 2.59
N ARG A 164 9.32 11.95 3.07
CA ARG A 164 9.27 12.25 4.51
C ARG A 164 7.90 11.95 5.11
N LEU A 165 6.81 12.34 4.45
CA LEU A 165 5.46 12.00 4.91
C LEU A 165 5.24 10.48 4.94
N GLY A 166 5.73 9.75 3.94
CA GLY A 166 5.69 8.29 3.88
C GLY A 166 6.49 7.65 5.02
N HIS A 167 7.67 8.18 5.33
CA HIS A 167 8.49 7.75 6.46
C HIS A 167 7.79 8.00 7.80
N ASP A 168 7.19 9.18 7.97
CA ASP A 168 6.44 9.57 9.17
C ASP A 168 5.18 8.73 9.42
N ILE A 169 4.70 7.94 8.44
CA ILE A 169 3.57 7.00 8.61
C ILE A 169 4.01 5.53 8.53
N SER A 170 5.31 5.28 8.38
CA SER A 170 5.88 3.94 8.16
C SER A 170 5.78 3.01 9.36
N TYR A 171 5.39 3.51 10.54
CA TYR A 171 5.09 2.71 11.73
C TYR A 171 3.60 2.35 11.86
N VAL A 172 2.70 3.02 11.12
CA VAL A 172 1.25 2.76 11.20
C VAL A 172 0.91 1.43 10.52
N HIS A 173 0.49 0.42 11.28
CA HIS A 173 0.23 -0.92 10.74
C HIS A 173 -0.57 -0.90 9.42
N PRO A 174 -0.17 -1.64 8.36
CA PRO A 174 -0.76 -1.50 7.02
C PRO A 174 -2.26 -1.83 6.96
N VAL A 175 -2.74 -2.76 7.78
CA VAL A 175 -4.18 -3.05 7.93
C VAL A 175 -4.94 -1.88 8.55
N ARG A 176 -4.30 -1.13 9.47
CA ARG A 176 -4.89 0.08 10.08
C ARG A 176 -4.87 1.25 9.09
N PHE A 177 -3.78 1.39 8.35
CA PHE A 177 -3.68 2.35 7.25
C PHE A 177 -4.82 2.15 6.24
N ILE A 178 -4.99 0.93 5.72
CA ILE A 178 -6.00 0.66 4.68
C ILE A 178 -7.43 0.86 5.22
N GLY A 179 -7.69 0.42 6.45
CA GLY A 179 -8.99 0.67 7.09
C GLY A 179 -9.29 2.15 7.28
N THR A 180 -8.28 2.96 7.58
CA THR A 180 -8.42 4.43 7.69
C THR A 180 -8.78 5.06 6.35
N VAL A 181 -8.06 4.68 5.29
CA VAL A 181 -8.29 5.17 3.92
C VAL A 181 -9.70 4.85 3.45
N PHE A 182 -10.17 3.62 3.68
CA PHE A 182 -11.45 3.15 3.18
C PHE A 182 -12.65 3.46 4.10
N SER A 183 -12.40 3.96 5.30
CA SER A 183 -13.46 4.48 6.18
C SER A 183 -13.80 5.95 5.90
N ASP A 184 -12.91 6.71 5.24
CA ASP A 184 -13.11 8.12 4.91
C ASP A 184 -13.47 8.30 3.42
N PRO A 185 -14.70 8.76 3.09
CA PRO A 185 -15.12 9.00 1.71
C PRO A 185 -14.20 9.92 0.91
N ARG A 186 -13.57 10.91 1.55
CA ARG A 186 -12.63 11.83 0.88
C ARG A 186 -11.38 11.08 0.44
N LEU A 187 -10.84 10.21 1.29
CA LEU A 187 -9.65 9.43 0.97
C LEU A 187 -9.94 8.39 -0.11
N VAL A 188 -11.14 7.79 -0.11
CA VAL A 188 -11.59 6.93 -1.20
C VAL A 188 -11.62 7.68 -2.54
N TYR A 189 -12.10 8.93 -2.55
CA TYR A 189 -12.04 9.78 -3.74
C TYR A 189 -10.59 10.04 -4.19
N CYS A 190 -9.68 10.36 -3.27
CA CYS A 190 -8.25 10.50 -3.56
C CYS A 190 -7.67 9.23 -4.21
N MET A 191 -8.02 8.04 -3.70
CA MET A 191 -7.61 6.76 -4.27
C MET A 191 -8.08 6.57 -5.72
N HIS A 192 -9.29 7.02 -6.06
CA HIS A 192 -9.77 7.01 -7.45
C HIS A 192 -8.94 7.92 -8.35
N GLN A 193 -8.57 9.11 -7.88
CA GLN A 193 -7.71 10.03 -8.64
C GLN A 193 -6.31 9.45 -8.84
N ILE A 194 -5.71 8.89 -7.78
CA ILE A 194 -4.41 8.21 -7.84
C ILE A 194 -4.45 7.07 -8.86
N ARG A 195 -5.49 6.24 -8.84
CA ARG A 195 -5.68 5.12 -9.78
C ARG A 195 -5.76 5.58 -11.25
N SER A 196 -6.28 6.78 -11.52
CA SER A 196 -6.40 7.29 -12.89
C SER A 196 -5.04 7.56 -13.56
N SER A 197 -3.97 7.70 -12.77
CA SER A 197 -2.60 7.90 -13.24
C SER A 197 -1.75 6.67 -12.96
N SER A 198 -1.33 5.96 -14.02
CA SER A 198 -0.47 4.77 -13.87
C SER A 198 0.83 5.07 -13.09
N PHE A 199 1.40 6.27 -13.26
CA PHE A 199 2.59 6.68 -12.52
C PHE A 199 2.34 6.75 -11.01
N LYS A 200 1.26 7.44 -10.59
CA LYS A 200 0.90 7.59 -9.18
C LYS A 200 0.47 6.25 -8.59
N TRP A 201 -0.33 5.49 -9.33
CA TRP A 201 -0.84 4.19 -8.93
C TRP A 201 0.27 3.19 -8.69
N ASN A 202 1.21 3.04 -9.63
CA ASN A 202 2.32 2.10 -9.48
C ASN A 202 3.19 2.48 -8.28
N GLY A 203 3.56 3.75 -8.13
CA GLY A 203 4.35 4.20 -6.97
C GLY A 203 3.66 3.94 -5.63
N PHE A 204 2.34 4.12 -5.56
CA PHE A 204 1.55 3.79 -4.37
C PHE A 204 1.51 2.27 -4.10
N ILE A 205 1.16 1.47 -5.12
CA ILE A 205 1.00 0.02 -4.98
C ILE A 205 2.33 -0.66 -4.66
N ASP A 206 3.44 -0.21 -5.25
CA ASP A 206 4.77 -0.76 -4.98
C ASP A 206 5.14 -0.60 -3.49
N GLY A 207 5.02 0.64 -2.97
CA GLY A 207 5.30 0.93 -1.57
C GLY A 207 4.35 0.23 -0.59
N PHE A 208 3.05 0.21 -0.91
CA PHE A 208 2.05 -0.47 -0.09
C PHE A 208 2.27 -1.98 -0.06
N SER A 209 2.46 -2.62 -1.22
CA SER A 209 2.62 -4.07 -1.36
C SER A 209 3.89 -4.56 -0.69
N GLN A 210 5.01 -3.82 -0.81
CA GLN A 210 6.26 -4.16 -0.14
C GLN A 210 6.06 -4.24 1.38
N ARG A 211 5.43 -3.20 1.96
CA ARG A 211 5.19 -3.13 3.41
C ARG A 211 4.19 -4.18 3.88
N PHE A 212 3.11 -4.39 3.14
CA PHE A 212 2.10 -5.40 3.47
C PHE A 212 2.71 -6.81 3.42
N THR A 213 3.56 -7.09 2.43
CA THR A 213 4.31 -8.35 2.31
C THR A 213 5.23 -8.58 3.50
N ALA A 214 5.93 -7.54 3.97
CA ALA A 214 6.83 -7.65 5.13
C ALA A 214 6.07 -8.07 6.40
N GLU A 215 4.95 -7.40 6.68
CA GLU A 215 4.09 -7.72 7.83
C GLU A 215 3.39 -9.09 7.69
N LEU A 216 3.02 -9.48 6.46
CA LEU A 216 2.45 -10.79 6.20
C LEU A 216 3.46 -11.92 6.47
N LYS A 217 4.72 -11.74 6.08
CA LYS A 217 5.81 -12.67 6.39
C LYS A 217 6.08 -12.77 7.89
N ALA A 218 5.86 -11.70 8.64
CA ALA A 218 5.92 -11.69 10.11
C ALA A 218 4.67 -12.31 10.78
N ASN A 219 3.70 -12.82 9.99
CA ASN A 219 2.41 -13.31 10.44
C ASN A 219 1.60 -12.27 11.25
N ASN A 220 1.80 -10.98 10.96
CA ASN A 220 1.19 -9.86 11.67
C ASN A 220 -0.04 -9.29 10.93
N ILE A 221 -0.61 -10.01 9.96
CA ILE A 221 -1.75 -9.52 9.17
C ILE A 221 -3.04 -10.25 9.52
N ASN A 222 -3.00 -11.59 9.52
CA ASN A 222 -4.19 -12.44 9.56
C ASN A 222 -5.09 -12.19 10.77
N ALA A 223 -4.50 -11.89 11.94
CA ALA A 223 -5.24 -11.60 13.16
C ALA A 223 -6.17 -10.37 13.05
N TYR A 224 -5.84 -9.41 12.19
CA TYR A 224 -6.55 -8.13 12.09
C TYR A 224 -7.57 -8.08 10.96
N ILE A 225 -7.54 -9.04 10.02
CA ILE A 225 -8.47 -9.10 8.87
C ILE A 225 -9.95 -9.15 9.29
N PRO A 226 -10.36 -9.94 10.31
CA PRO A 226 -11.76 -9.96 10.74
C PRO A 226 -12.26 -8.59 11.20
N GLY A 227 -11.47 -7.84 11.97
CA GLY A 227 -11.87 -6.50 12.42
C GLY A 227 -11.79 -5.43 11.34
N LEU A 228 -10.87 -5.56 10.39
CA LEU A 228 -10.91 -4.75 9.18
C LEU A 228 -12.21 -5.00 8.40
N ALA A 229 -12.60 -6.26 8.23
CA ALA A 229 -13.82 -6.63 7.52
C ALA A 229 -15.08 -6.09 8.20
N GLU A 230 -15.14 -6.17 9.53
CA GLU A 230 -16.23 -5.62 10.34
C GLU A 230 -16.31 -4.09 10.24
N SER A 231 -15.20 -3.38 10.45
CA SER A 231 -15.16 -1.91 10.37
C SER A 231 -15.54 -1.39 8.98
N LEU A 232 -15.09 -2.08 7.94
CA LEU A 232 -15.44 -1.80 6.56
C LEU A 232 -16.68 -2.55 6.10
N ASN A 233 -17.49 -3.17 6.98
CA ASN A 233 -18.69 -3.98 6.68
C ASN A 233 -18.62 -4.73 5.32
N VAL A 234 -17.54 -5.48 5.14
CA VAL A 234 -17.27 -6.38 4.00
C VAL A 234 -17.12 -7.80 4.53
N LYS A 235 -17.22 -8.80 3.66
CA LYS A 235 -17.04 -10.20 4.06
C LYS A 235 -15.56 -10.47 4.33
N LYS A 236 -15.25 -11.14 5.44
CA LYS A 236 -13.87 -11.49 5.80
C LYS A 236 -13.25 -12.44 4.77
N GLU A 237 -14.05 -13.32 4.19
CA GLU A 237 -13.61 -14.31 3.20
C GLU A 237 -13.08 -13.63 1.95
N ASP A 238 -13.75 -12.56 1.50
CA ASP A 238 -13.33 -11.78 0.34
C ASP A 238 -11.96 -11.14 0.58
N LEU A 239 -11.74 -10.53 1.74
CA LEU A 239 -10.45 -9.93 2.08
C LEU A 239 -9.34 -10.97 2.24
N GLN A 240 -9.66 -12.08 2.91
CA GLN A 240 -8.70 -13.15 3.17
C GLN A 240 -8.21 -13.79 1.87
N ALA A 241 -9.07 -13.90 0.84
CA ALA A 241 -8.67 -14.39 -0.47
C ALA A 241 -7.51 -13.56 -1.04
N TYR A 242 -7.64 -12.23 -1.11
CA TYR A 242 -6.58 -11.37 -1.63
C TYR A 242 -5.28 -11.46 -0.82
N VAL A 243 -5.39 -11.54 0.51
CA VAL A 243 -4.22 -11.70 1.40
C VAL A 243 -3.51 -13.03 1.15
N ASN A 244 -4.27 -14.13 1.01
CA ASN A 244 -3.71 -15.46 0.77
C ASN A 244 -3.02 -15.56 -0.60
N TYR A 245 -3.54 -14.87 -1.62
CA TYR A 245 -2.95 -14.80 -2.96
C TYR A 245 -1.85 -13.74 -3.12
N ASN A 246 -1.57 -12.95 -2.07
CA ASN A 246 -0.69 -11.77 -2.12
C ASN A 246 -1.11 -10.74 -3.19
N ASP A 247 -2.40 -10.68 -3.53
CA ASP A 247 -2.94 -9.75 -4.52
C ASP A 247 -3.39 -8.46 -3.82
N PHE A 248 -2.40 -7.67 -3.38
CA PHE A 248 -2.66 -6.43 -2.65
C PHE A 248 -3.22 -5.33 -3.54
N GLU A 249 -2.87 -5.33 -4.84
CA GLU A 249 -3.49 -4.43 -5.80
C GLU A 249 -5.00 -4.73 -5.91
N GLY A 250 -5.35 -6.00 -6.14
CA GLY A 250 -6.74 -6.48 -6.19
C GLY A 250 -7.50 -6.18 -4.91
N LEU A 251 -6.87 -6.32 -3.74
CA LEU A 251 -7.45 -5.92 -2.45
C LEU A 251 -7.86 -4.45 -2.43
N VAL A 252 -6.96 -3.54 -2.84
CA VAL A 252 -7.24 -2.10 -2.88
C VAL A 252 -8.36 -1.81 -3.88
N VAL A 253 -8.33 -2.42 -5.07
CA VAL A 253 -9.39 -2.27 -6.09
C VAL A 253 -10.75 -2.70 -5.55
N TYR A 254 -10.80 -3.86 -4.90
CA TYR A 254 -12.01 -4.41 -4.30
C TYR A 254 -12.59 -3.46 -3.25
N LEU A 255 -11.74 -2.95 -2.35
CA LEU A 255 -12.16 -2.02 -1.31
C LEU A 255 -12.69 -0.69 -1.89
N MET A 256 -12.05 -0.16 -2.93
CA MET A 256 -12.56 1.03 -3.66
C MET A 256 -13.96 0.77 -4.23
N ALA A 257 -14.17 -0.40 -4.85
CA ALA A 257 -15.45 -0.75 -5.45
C ALA A 257 -16.56 -0.94 -4.39
N LYS A 258 -16.24 -1.53 -3.24
CA LYS A 258 -17.22 -1.79 -2.16
C LYS A 258 -17.59 -0.55 -1.37
N THR A 259 -16.63 0.31 -1.06
CA THR A 259 -16.86 1.51 -0.25
C THR A 259 -17.63 2.59 -1.00
N ARG A 260 -17.51 2.65 -2.33
CA ARG A 260 -18.27 3.57 -3.17
C ARG A 260 -19.80 3.46 -3.00
N ASN A 261 -20.32 2.26 -2.73
CA ASN A 261 -21.75 2.00 -2.67
C ASN A 261 -22.41 2.32 -1.32
N ARG A 262 -21.70 2.98 -0.39
CA ARG A 262 -22.20 3.28 0.97
C ARG A 262 -22.83 4.65 1.13
N ASN A 263 -22.57 5.56 0.19
CA ASN A 263 -23.10 6.91 0.17
C ASN A 263 -24.21 7.01 -0.88
#